data_AF-A0A1J4KHI9-F1
#
_entry.id   AF-A0A1J4KHI9-F1
#
_cell.length_a   1.000
_cell.length_b   1.000
_cell.length_c   1.000
_cell.angle_alpha   90.00
_cell.angle_beta   90.00
_cell.angle_gamma   90.00
#
_symmetry.space_group_name_H-M   'P 1'
#
loop_
_entity.id
_entity.type
_entity.pdbx_description
1 polymer ?
#
loop_
_entity_poly.entity_id
_entity_poly.type
_entity_poly.pdbx_seq_one_letter_code
_entity_poly.pdbx_strand_id
1 'polypeptide(L)'
;MSQPHQTFPIRYHGNTFMVDPNLLRKSSRRFSEAFNSNNLNFAPDGTALLFNSNLSGMNLTFTARNVDNFLKLCQNLPTDVQDSEMKEICIIAKMFQADSIFQTGLSFVQGSIDPSFSVPDFSQTCLSLENSNEHSQNYGEFDLLDNFTQPVNSNSSNFNASNTNFNASNTNFSASNQNLKPRNINSASTNSMGGNIHHVENFDDLEFDDDSESSSDKKESQTKTNTNPINNNDDENDENQNVEIPQNIVIPIVYDIRADKSVMKCNKYVMRRNGKVLLSAKKKSGLIVISRGPDVHLSIKSGHVCRIVQQPLYNEINVEGQKIILKYVRCSNSGAISFRVSFNHEGTQLFWNPKYPKVNPKTGQFSLKLSGAHKHVPVPSRRNAVLINSEGRTTYIVRKMAENFFEAECHPDVDPIIVFALALSSIVGPSIDYSLHS
;
A
#
# COMPACT_ATOMS: atom_id res chain seq x y z
N MET A 1 -25.55 0.53 -28.80
CA MET A 1 -26.75 1.37 -28.61
C MET A 1 -27.12 1.27 -27.15
N SER A 2 -27.13 2.37 -26.41
CA SER A 2 -27.61 2.38 -25.03
C SER A 2 -29.10 2.05 -25.02
N GLN A 3 -29.53 1.17 -24.12
CA GLN A 3 -30.96 0.91 -23.94
C GLN A 3 -31.63 2.18 -23.39
N PRO A 4 -32.89 2.49 -23.79
CA PRO A 4 -33.55 3.78 -23.54
C PRO A 4 -33.77 4.15 -22.06
N HIS A 5 -33.36 3.31 -21.11
CA HIS A 5 -33.62 3.48 -19.67
C HIS A 5 -32.35 3.40 -18.80
N GLN A 6 -31.15 3.29 -19.40
CA GLN A 6 -29.89 3.32 -18.65
C GLN A 6 -29.45 4.75 -18.35
N THR A 7 -30.09 5.37 -17.36
CA THR A 7 -29.98 6.80 -17.07
C THR A 7 -29.11 7.13 -15.87
N PHE A 8 -28.74 6.15 -15.04
CA PHE A 8 -28.02 6.39 -13.80
C PHE A 8 -26.57 5.89 -13.88
N PRO A 9 -25.56 6.69 -13.53
CA PRO A 9 -24.16 6.26 -13.55
C PRO A 9 -23.73 5.55 -12.25
N ILE A 10 -23.09 4.39 -12.39
CA ILE A 10 -22.32 3.71 -11.34
C ILE A 10 -20.83 3.80 -11.68
N ARG A 11 -19.99 4.17 -10.71
CA ARG A 11 -18.55 4.33 -10.90
C ARG A 11 -17.77 3.28 -10.14
N TYR A 12 -16.76 2.70 -10.79
CA TYR A 12 -15.86 1.70 -10.20
C TYR A 12 -14.49 1.74 -10.87
N HIS A 13 -13.43 1.99 -10.08
CA HIS A 13 -12.03 2.13 -10.55
C HIS A 13 -11.87 2.98 -11.82
N GLY A 14 -12.51 4.16 -11.86
CA GLY A 14 -12.46 5.07 -13.00
C GLY A 14 -13.37 4.73 -14.18
N ASN A 15 -14.01 3.56 -14.18
CA ASN A 15 -15.01 3.19 -15.19
C ASN A 15 -16.39 3.70 -14.75
N THR A 16 -17.22 4.07 -15.73
CA THR A 16 -18.62 4.48 -15.52
C THR A 16 -19.56 3.53 -16.27
N PHE A 17 -20.49 2.93 -15.54
CA PHE A 17 -21.49 1.99 -16.04
C PHE A 17 -22.87 2.66 -15.97
N MET A 18 -23.53 2.78 -17.11
CA MET A 18 -24.89 3.33 -17.17
C MET A 18 -25.89 2.21 -16.91
N VAL A 19 -26.81 2.41 -15.97
CA VAL A 19 -27.76 1.41 -15.52
C VAL A 19 -29.18 1.95 -15.42
N ASP A 20 -30.16 1.06 -15.54
CA ASP A 20 -31.55 1.35 -15.18
C ASP A 20 -31.73 1.22 -13.65
N PRO A 21 -31.97 2.32 -12.93
CA PRO A 21 -32.10 2.30 -11.48
C PRO A 21 -33.32 1.49 -11.01
N ASN A 22 -34.40 1.39 -11.80
CA ASN A 22 -35.58 0.62 -11.41
C ASN A 22 -35.29 -0.88 -11.40
N LEU A 23 -34.58 -1.36 -12.42
CA LEU A 23 -34.21 -2.76 -12.53
C LEU A 23 -33.20 -3.15 -11.44
N LEU A 24 -32.20 -2.29 -11.17
CA LEU A 24 -31.23 -2.52 -10.11
C LEU A 24 -31.86 -2.58 -8.71
N ARG A 25 -32.79 -1.68 -8.40
CA ARG A 25 -33.53 -1.70 -7.11
C ARG A 25 -34.32 -3.00 -6.93
N LYS A 26 -34.85 -3.54 -8.02
CA LYS A 26 -35.64 -4.78 -8.01
C LYS A 26 -34.75 -6.02 -7.82
N SER A 27 -33.56 -6.03 -8.42
CA SER A 27 -32.66 -7.18 -8.40
C SER A 27 -31.73 -7.22 -7.17
N SER A 28 -31.52 -6.11 -6.47
CA SER A 28 -30.61 -6.02 -5.33
C SER A 28 -31.18 -5.18 -4.20
N ARG A 29 -31.17 -5.76 -2.99
CA ARG A 29 -31.61 -5.06 -1.78
C ARG A 29 -30.69 -3.89 -1.42
N ARG A 30 -29.37 -4.04 -1.58
CA ARG A 30 -28.41 -2.96 -1.32
C ARG A 30 -28.59 -1.78 -2.26
N PHE A 31 -28.84 -2.01 -3.55
CA PHE A 31 -29.19 -0.92 -4.46
C PHE A 31 -30.51 -0.27 -4.04
N SER A 32 -31.55 -1.06 -3.72
CA SER A 32 -32.82 -0.53 -3.20
C SER A 32 -32.63 0.40 -2.00
N GLU A 33 -31.88 -0.04 -1.00
CA GLU A 33 -31.51 0.76 0.18
C GLU A 33 -30.75 2.03 -0.22
N ALA A 34 -29.69 1.92 -1.03
CA ALA A 34 -28.88 3.06 -1.45
C ALA A 34 -29.69 4.13 -2.22
N PHE A 35 -30.60 3.71 -3.10
CA PHE A 35 -31.47 4.63 -3.83
C PHE A 35 -32.52 5.30 -2.92
N ASN A 36 -33.08 4.56 -1.97
CA ASN A 36 -34.10 5.07 -1.05
C ASN A 36 -33.52 5.99 0.03
N SER A 37 -32.38 5.63 0.63
CA SER A 37 -31.74 6.40 1.70
C SER A 37 -31.21 7.75 1.23
N ASN A 38 -30.81 7.87 -0.03
CA ASN A 38 -30.18 9.07 -0.56
C ASN A 38 -31.16 9.99 -1.32
N ASN A 39 -32.47 9.71 -1.31
CA ASN A 39 -33.48 10.44 -2.09
C ASN A 39 -33.10 10.60 -3.58
N LEU A 40 -32.43 9.58 -4.14
CA LEU A 40 -31.85 9.64 -5.49
C LEU A 40 -32.88 9.73 -6.61
N ASN A 41 -34.17 9.58 -6.32
CA ASN A 41 -35.25 9.84 -7.27
C ASN A 41 -35.26 11.31 -7.77
N PHE A 42 -34.58 12.23 -7.07
CA PHE A 42 -34.47 13.66 -7.42
C PHE A 42 -33.02 14.15 -7.51
N ALA A 43 -32.07 13.24 -7.73
CA ALA A 43 -30.66 13.61 -7.73
C ALA A 43 -30.37 14.65 -8.83
N PRO A 44 -29.66 15.75 -8.52
CA PRO A 44 -29.22 16.68 -9.55
C PRO A 44 -28.30 15.99 -10.56
N ASP A 45 -28.28 16.53 -11.78
CA ASP A 45 -27.41 16.07 -12.87
C ASP A 45 -25.97 15.92 -12.37
N GLY A 46 -25.38 14.74 -12.64
CA GLY A 46 -24.01 14.42 -12.26
C GLY A 46 -23.84 13.63 -10.96
N THR A 47 -24.94 13.26 -10.27
CA THR A 47 -24.86 12.33 -9.13
C THR A 47 -24.54 10.91 -9.59
N ALA A 48 -23.58 10.25 -8.95
CA ALA A 48 -23.21 8.86 -9.21
C ALA A 48 -23.14 8.04 -7.93
N LEU A 49 -23.36 6.72 -8.05
CA LEU A 49 -23.04 5.78 -6.99
C LEU A 49 -21.63 5.23 -7.21
N LEU A 50 -20.80 5.32 -6.18
CA LEU A 50 -19.48 4.71 -6.15
C LEU A 50 -19.58 3.29 -5.60
N PHE A 51 -19.16 2.32 -6.41
CA PHE A 51 -19.01 0.93 -6.00
C PHE A 51 -17.71 0.80 -5.21
N ASN A 52 -17.83 0.47 -3.92
CA ASN A 52 -16.70 0.23 -3.03
C ASN A 52 -16.55 -1.28 -2.80
N SER A 53 -15.45 -1.86 -3.29
CA SER A 53 -15.14 -3.27 -3.08
C SER A 53 -14.31 -3.53 -1.82
N ASN A 54 -13.87 -2.47 -1.13
CA ASN A 54 -13.21 -2.54 0.18
C ASN A 54 -14.22 -2.84 1.30
N LEU A 55 -14.50 -4.12 1.58
CA LEU A 55 -15.38 -4.53 2.68
C LEU A 55 -14.62 -5.32 3.75
N SER A 56 -14.83 -4.97 5.02
CA SER A 56 -14.48 -5.79 6.19
C SER A 56 -13.05 -6.34 6.25
N GLY A 57 -12.07 -5.64 5.67
CA GLY A 57 -10.67 -6.10 5.66
C GLY A 57 -10.35 -7.18 4.62
N MET A 58 -11.31 -7.53 3.76
CA MET A 58 -11.07 -8.26 2.52
C MET A 58 -10.95 -7.22 1.41
N ASN A 59 -9.77 -7.12 0.80
CA ASN A 59 -9.56 -6.25 -0.35
C ASN A 59 -10.02 -6.98 -1.61
N LEU A 60 -11.33 -7.11 -1.79
CA LEU A 60 -11.86 -7.74 -3.00
C LEU A 60 -11.65 -6.75 -4.15
N THR A 61 -10.85 -7.12 -5.14
CA THR A 61 -10.71 -6.35 -6.37
C THR A 61 -11.34 -7.14 -7.50
N PHE A 62 -12.44 -6.62 -8.04
CA PHE A 62 -13.11 -7.18 -9.21
C PHE A 62 -12.59 -6.51 -10.47
N THR A 63 -12.59 -7.24 -11.58
CA THR A 63 -12.35 -6.63 -12.90
C THR A 63 -13.54 -5.73 -13.28
N ALA A 64 -13.28 -4.70 -14.09
CA ALA A 64 -14.35 -3.85 -14.64
C ALA A 64 -15.39 -4.68 -15.44
N ARG A 65 -14.94 -5.77 -16.08
CA ARG A 65 -15.78 -6.71 -16.83
C ARG A 65 -16.74 -7.48 -15.91
N ASN A 66 -16.27 -7.99 -14.77
CA ASN A 66 -17.11 -8.71 -13.83
C ASN A 66 -18.16 -7.79 -13.19
N VAL A 67 -17.80 -6.53 -12.92
CA VAL A 67 -18.76 -5.52 -12.46
C VAL A 67 -19.80 -5.22 -13.55
N ASP A 68 -19.39 -5.00 -14.80
CA ASP A 68 -20.31 -4.77 -15.93
C ASP A 68 -21.28 -5.94 -16.14
N ASN A 69 -20.77 -7.17 -16.14
CA ASN A 69 -21.57 -8.38 -16.28
C ASN A 69 -22.57 -8.54 -15.14
N PHE A 70 -22.15 -8.32 -13.89
CA PHE A 70 -23.06 -8.31 -12.75
C PHE A 70 -24.18 -7.25 -12.89
N LEU A 71 -23.83 -6.03 -13.30
CA LEU A 71 -24.80 -4.97 -13.52
C LEU A 71 -25.76 -5.27 -14.67
N LYS A 72 -25.30 -5.94 -15.74
CA LYS A 72 -26.15 -6.43 -16.83
C LYS A 72 -27.10 -7.54 -16.35
N LEU A 73 -26.62 -8.50 -15.56
CA LEU A 73 -27.45 -9.54 -14.94
C LEU A 73 -28.56 -8.93 -14.06
N CYS A 74 -28.23 -7.89 -13.27
CA CYS A 74 -29.22 -7.15 -12.47
C CYS A 74 -30.32 -6.49 -13.31
N GLN A 75 -30.09 -6.28 -14.60
CA GLN A 75 -31.01 -5.68 -15.56
C GLN A 75 -31.64 -6.71 -16.52
N ASN A 76 -31.38 -8.01 -16.34
CA ASN A 76 -31.75 -9.07 -17.28
C ASN A 76 -31.26 -8.81 -18.72
N LEU A 77 -30.09 -8.18 -18.86
CA LEU A 77 -29.46 -7.97 -20.15
C LEU A 77 -28.55 -9.16 -20.50
N PRO A 78 -28.35 -9.47 -21.80
CA PRO A 78 -27.42 -10.51 -22.22
C PRO A 78 -26.00 -10.26 -21.70
N THR A 79 -25.34 -11.33 -21.27
CA THR A 79 -23.94 -11.32 -20.80
C THR A 79 -23.19 -12.51 -21.35
N ASP A 80 -21.87 -12.36 -21.48
CA ASP A 80 -20.92 -13.38 -21.92
C ASP A 80 -20.04 -13.87 -20.74
N VAL A 81 -20.65 -14.03 -19.56
CA VAL A 81 -19.98 -14.51 -18.35
C VAL A 81 -19.36 -15.88 -18.60
N GLN A 82 -18.06 -15.98 -18.37
CA GLN A 82 -17.32 -17.23 -18.48
C GLN A 82 -17.42 -18.03 -17.18
N ASP A 83 -17.25 -19.35 -17.26
CA ASP A 83 -17.27 -20.23 -16.08
C ASP A 83 -16.25 -19.80 -15.01
N SER A 84 -15.06 -19.37 -15.46
CA SER A 84 -13.99 -18.84 -14.60
C SER A 84 -14.37 -17.55 -13.86
N GLU A 85 -15.32 -16.76 -14.39
CA GLU A 85 -15.79 -15.50 -13.80
C GLU A 85 -16.92 -15.72 -12.78
N MET A 86 -17.59 -16.88 -12.80
CA MET A 86 -18.82 -17.10 -12.04
C MET A 86 -18.60 -17.03 -10.51
N LYS A 87 -17.43 -17.45 -10.02
CA LYS A 87 -17.08 -17.31 -8.59
C LYS A 87 -17.06 -15.85 -8.16
N GLU A 88 -16.46 -14.96 -8.94
CA GLU A 88 -16.45 -13.51 -8.66
C GLU A 88 -17.85 -12.91 -8.76
N ILE A 89 -18.63 -13.29 -9.78
CA ILE A 89 -20.04 -12.85 -9.91
C ILE A 89 -20.85 -13.24 -8.67
N CYS A 90 -20.64 -14.43 -8.12
CA CYS A 90 -21.30 -14.86 -6.87
C CYS A 90 -20.91 -13.97 -5.69
N ILE A 91 -19.63 -13.62 -5.57
CA ILE A 91 -19.14 -12.73 -4.50
C ILE A 91 -19.81 -11.36 -4.62
N ILE A 92 -19.81 -10.77 -5.81
CA ILE A 92 -20.46 -9.47 -6.07
C ILE A 92 -21.97 -9.57 -5.76
N ALA A 93 -22.66 -10.59 -6.26
CA ALA A 93 -24.09 -10.77 -6.02
C ALA A 93 -24.42 -10.90 -4.53
N LYS A 94 -23.58 -11.61 -3.77
CA LYS A 94 -23.72 -11.73 -2.32
C LYS A 94 -23.49 -10.40 -1.60
N MET A 95 -22.46 -9.64 -1.98
CA MET A 95 -22.18 -8.30 -1.42
C MET A 95 -23.36 -7.36 -1.62
N PHE A 96 -23.97 -7.39 -2.80
CA PHE A 96 -25.10 -6.54 -3.15
C PHE A 96 -26.46 -7.11 -2.76
N GLN A 97 -26.51 -8.26 -2.09
CA GLN A 97 -27.75 -8.94 -1.71
C GLN A 97 -28.70 -9.10 -2.92
N ALA A 98 -28.13 -9.54 -4.04
CA ALA A 98 -28.85 -9.90 -5.25
C ALA A 98 -29.16 -11.40 -5.23
N ASP A 99 -30.05 -11.79 -4.31
CA ASP A 99 -30.27 -13.19 -3.90
C ASP A 99 -30.53 -14.13 -5.08
N SER A 100 -31.34 -13.71 -6.07
CA SER A 100 -31.64 -14.54 -7.25
C SER A 100 -30.40 -14.85 -8.11
N ILE A 101 -29.53 -13.85 -8.30
CA ILE A 101 -28.30 -14.02 -9.08
C ILE A 101 -27.32 -14.88 -8.29
N PHE A 102 -27.18 -14.62 -7.00
CA PHE A 102 -26.30 -15.37 -6.12
C PHE A 102 -26.68 -16.86 -6.06
N GLN A 103 -27.95 -17.20 -5.85
CA GLN A 103 -28.39 -18.60 -5.73
C GLN A 103 -28.22 -19.36 -7.05
N THR A 104 -28.49 -18.70 -8.18
CA THR A 104 -28.30 -19.29 -9.52
C THR A 104 -26.82 -19.56 -9.78
N GLY A 105 -25.96 -18.55 -9.56
CA GLY A 105 -24.51 -18.69 -9.72
C GLY A 105 -23.91 -19.72 -8.76
N LEU A 106 -24.33 -19.73 -7.50
CA LEU A 106 -23.85 -20.69 -6.49
C LEU A 106 -24.18 -22.13 -6.90
N SER A 107 -25.41 -22.37 -7.35
CA SER A 107 -25.84 -23.70 -7.81
C SER A 107 -25.01 -24.17 -9.02
N PHE A 108 -24.72 -23.27 -9.96
CA PHE A 108 -23.88 -23.57 -11.11
C PHE A 108 -22.43 -23.87 -10.70
N VAL A 109 -21.82 -23.01 -9.86
CA VAL A 109 -20.45 -23.21 -9.40
C VAL A 109 -20.33 -24.53 -8.65
N GLN A 110 -21.25 -24.82 -7.72
CA GLN A 110 -21.22 -26.07 -6.96
C GLN A 110 -21.50 -27.32 -7.81
N GLY A 111 -22.32 -27.20 -8.86
CA GLY A 111 -22.63 -28.31 -9.75
C GLY A 111 -21.56 -28.60 -10.80
N SER A 112 -20.88 -27.57 -11.30
CA SER A 112 -20.05 -27.67 -12.50
C SER A 112 -18.57 -27.34 -12.29
N ILE A 113 -18.21 -26.59 -11.24
CA ILE A 113 -16.85 -26.03 -11.07
C ILE A 113 -16.22 -26.48 -9.76
N ASP A 114 -16.87 -26.24 -8.63
CA ASP A 114 -16.34 -26.43 -7.28
C ASP A 114 -17.47 -26.71 -6.27
N PRO A 115 -17.75 -27.99 -5.97
CA PRO A 115 -18.80 -28.39 -5.02
C PRO A 115 -18.62 -27.84 -3.59
N SER A 116 -17.42 -27.42 -3.22
CA SER A 116 -17.10 -26.89 -1.89
C SER A 116 -17.20 -25.37 -1.79
N PHE A 117 -17.44 -24.69 -2.91
CA PHE A 117 -17.48 -23.23 -2.97
C PHE A 117 -18.54 -22.65 -2.03
N SER A 118 -18.13 -21.67 -1.23
CA SER A 118 -19.00 -20.89 -0.35
C SER A 118 -18.55 -19.44 -0.33
N VAL A 119 -19.51 -18.52 -0.12
CA VAL A 119 -19.24 -17.07 -0.05
C VAL A 119 -19.62 -16.58 1.35
N PRO A 120 -18.72 -15.89 2.08
CA PRO A 120 -19.03 -15.37 3.41
C PRO A 120 -20.10 -14.28 3.36
N ASP A 121 -20.77 -14.04 4.49
CA ASP A 121 -21.73 -12.96 4.62
C ASP A 121 -21.03 -11.59 4.78
N PHE A 122 -21.56 -10.57 4.11
CA PHE A 122 -21.05 -9.19 4.17
C PHE A 122 -22.01 -8.30 4.96
N SER A 123 -21.54 -7.75 6.08
CA SER A 123 -22.32 -6.84 6.93
C SER A 123 -22.21 -5.37 6.52
N GLN A 124 -21.11 -4.97 5.87
CA GLN A 124 -20.81 -3.58 5.53
C GLN A 124 -21.47 -3.11 4.22
N THR A 125 -21.60 -1.80 4.06
CA THR A 125 -22.16 -1.14 2.87
C THR A 125 -21.11 -0.99 1.77
N CYS A 126 -21.40 -1.50 0.57
CA CYS A 126 -20.53 -1.46 -0.62
C CYS A 126 -20.80 -0.26 -1.56
N LEU A 127 -21.62 0.70 -1.15
CA LEU A 127 -22.02 1.84 -1.97
C LEU A 127 -21.86 3.15 -1.20
N SER A 128 -21.32 4.17 -1.87
CA SER A 128 -21.31 5.55 -1.39
C SER A 128 -21.75 6.52 -2.48
N LEU A 129 -22.27 7.69 -2.10
CA LEU A 129 -22.66 8.73 -3.04
C LEU A 129 -21.45 9.59 -3.41
N GLU A 130 -21.23 9.85 -4.69
CA GLU A 130 -20.25 10.82 -5.17
C GLU A 130 -20.96 12.14 -5.51
N ASN A 131 -20.65 13.22 -4.78
CA ASN A 131 -21.19 14.55 -5.05
C ASN A 131 -20.22 15.33 -5.95
N SER A 132 -20.68 15.78 -7.11
CA SER A 132 -19.88 16.46 -8.15
C SER A 132 -19.37 17.87 -7.77
N ASN A 133 -19.62 18.37 -6.55
CA ASN A 133 -19.32 19.75 -6.16
C ASN A 133 -17.90 20.01 -5.62
N GLU A 134 -17.02 19.01 -5.53
CA GLU A 134 -15.71 19.17 -4.85
C GLU A 134 -14.48 19.35 -5.75
N HIS A 135 -14.62 19.48 -7.08
CA HIS A 135 -13.46 19.64 -7.97
C HIS A 135 -13.35 21.02 -8.63
N SER A 136 -12.98 22.03 -7.85
CA SER A 136 -12.23 23.20 -8.33
C SER A 136 -11.72 24.05 -7.14
N GLN A 137 -10.58 23.68 -6.55
CA GLN A 137 -9.72 24.66 -5.87
C GLN A 137 -8.26 24.40 -6.23
N ASN A 138 -7.73 25.42 -6.89
CA ASN A 138 -6.35 25.68 -7.27
C ASN A 138 -5.50 25.87 -6.00
N TYR A 139 -4.43 25.11 -5.79
CA TYR A 139 -3.54 25.30 -4.63
C TYR A 139 -2.15 25.75 -5.07
N GLY A 140 -1.90 27.04 -4.85
CA GLY A 140 -0.58 27.63 -4.77
C GLY A 140 0.16 27.13 -3.54
N GLU A 141 1.27 26.43 -3.81
CA GLU A 141 2.59 26.56 -3.19
C GLU A 141 2.70 27.43 -1.91
N PHE A 142 2.80 26.79 -0.75
CA PHE A 142 3.42 27.36 0.46
C PHE A 142 3.98 26.26 1.39
N ASP A 143 4.97 25.49 0.92
CA ASP A 143 5.83 24.65 1.79
C ASP A 143 7.07 25.47 2.18
N LEU A 144 6.91 26.34 3.18
CA LEU A 144 7.95 27.20 3.71
C LEU A 144 8.89 26.38 4.62
N LEU A 145 9.76 25.53 4.04
CA LEU A 145 11.07 25.14 4.61
C LEU A 145 12.00 24.32 3.68
N ASP A 146 11.81 24.30 2.35
CA ASP A 146 12.61 23.46 1.43
C ASP A 146 13.52 24.23 0.44
N ASN A 147 13.98 25.44 0.80
CA ASN A 147 14.95 26.18 -0.01
C ASN A 147 16.40 25.82 0.34
N PHE A 148 16.95 24.80 -0.36
CA PHE A 148 18.36 24.80 -0.79
C PHE A 148 18.50 23.92 -2.05
N THR A 149 18.29 24.53 -3.21
CA THR A 149 18.91 24.12 -4.47
C THR A 149 19.61 25.34 -5.05
N GLN A 150 20.94 25.37 -4.93
CA GLN A 150 21.78 26.27 -5.71
C GLN A 150 21.84 25.73 -7.16
N PRO A 151 21.71 26.57 -8.19
CA PRO A 151 21.96 26.15 -9.55
C PRO A 151 23.47 25.93 -9.75
N VAL A 152 23.80 24.81 -10.38
CA VAL A 152 25.14 24.53 -10.91
C VAL A 152 25.37 25.54 -12.04
N ASN A 153 26.28 26.49 -11.83
CA ASN A 153 26.85 27.25 -12.92
C ASN A 153 28.38 27.25 -12.78
N SER A 154 28.99 26.49 -13.68
CA SER A 154 30.41 26.47 -13.93
C SER A 154 30.87 27.84 -14.42
N ASN A 155 31.76 28.50 -13.69
CA ASN A 155 32.76 29.36 -14.26
C ASN A 155 34.01 29.38 -13.40
N SER A 156 35.12 29.10 -14.07
CA SER A 156 36.48 29.12 -13.59
C SER A 156 36.93 30.52 -13.17
N SER A 157 37.48 30.66 -11.98
CA SER A 157 38.56 31.62 -11.73
C SER A 157 39.45 31.15 -10.58
N ASN A 158 40.75 31.14 -10.88
CA ASN A 158 41.87 30.97 -9.98
C ASN A 158 41.78 31.92 -8.78
N PHE A 159 42.06 31.44 -7.56
CA PHE A 159 42.78 32.23 -6.58
C PHE A 159 43.62 31.36 -5.64
N ASN A 160 44.75 31.95 -5.28
CA ASN A 160 45.96 31.37 -4.72
C ASN A 160 45.86 30.82 -3.29
N ALA A 161 46.82 29.93 -3.03
CA ALA A 161 47.29 29.45 -1.74
C ALA A 161 47.43 30.53 -0.66
N SER A 162 47.19 30.12 0.59
CA SER A 162 47.94 30.58 1.77
C SER A 162 47.86 29.54 2.89
N ASN A 163 49.05 29.10 3.29
CA ASN A 163 49.37 28.39 4.53
C ASN A 163 48.67 28.99 5.76
N THR A 164 48.22 28.13 6.68
CA THR A 164 48.60 28.27 8.10
C THR A 164 48.61 26.90 8.77
N ASN A 165 49.79 26.55 9.28
CA ASN A 165 50.01 25.56 10.33
C ASN A 165 49.29 26.00 11.61
N PHE A 166 48.61 25.08 12.30
CA PHE A 166 48.49 25.18 13.75
C PHE A 166 48.65 23.82 14.43
N ASN A 167 49.42 23.90 15.51
CA ASN A 167 50.06 22.84 16.26
C ASN A 167 49.11 21.98 17.08
N ALA A 168 49.65 20.78 17.34
CA ALA A 168 49.27 19.83 18.36
C ALA A 168 48.93 20.44 19.72
N SER A 169 47.98 19.80 20.42
CA SER A 169 47.92 19.78 21.88
C SER A 169 47.33 18.46 22.36
N ASN A 170 48.22 17.66 22.97
CA ASN A 170 47.93 16.53 23.85
C ASN A 170 46.93 16.90 24.95
N THR A 171 45.97 16.02 25.25
CA THR A 171 45.55 15.75 26.65
C THR A 171 45.00 14.32 26.81
N ASN A 172 45.86 13.49 27.40
CA ASN A 172 45.63 12.42 28.37
C ASN A 172 44.23 11.78 28.51
N PHE A 173 44.14 10.55 27.99
CA PHE A 173 43.23 9.51 28.46
C PHE A 173 43.60 9.06 29.88
N SER A 174 42.63 9.05 30.79
CA SER A 174 42.72 8.33 32.07
C SER A 174 41.64 7.24 32.09
N ALA A 175 42.10 6.00 31.96
CA ALA A 175 41.30 4.80 32.10
C ALA A 175 41.01 4.52 33.58
N SER A 176 39.76 4.15 33.90
CA SER A 176 39.44 3.42 35.13
C SER A 176 38.57 2.22 34.78
N ASN A 177 39.25 1.08 34.67
CA ASN A 177 38.69 -0.26 34.70
C ASN A 177 38.15 -0.55 36.10
N GLN A 178 36.89 -0.98 36.21
CA GLN A 178 36.49 -1.85 37.32
C GLN A 178 35.72 -3.07 36.80
N ASN A 179 36.37 -4.21 37.05
CA ASN A 179 35.90 -5.57 36.91
C ASN A 179 34.65 -5.84 37.75
N LEU A 180 33.61 -6.43 37.14
CA LEU A 180 32.61 -7.21 37.87
C LEU A 180 32.39 -8.56 37.17
N LYS A 181 32.60 -9.62 37.96
CA LYS A 181 32.49 -11.05 37.63
C LYS A 181 31.06 -11.44 37.21
N PRO A 182 30.87 -12.38 36.27
CA PRO A 182 29.57 -13.01 36.06
C PRO A 182 29.32 -14.10 37.10
N ARG A 183 28.12 -14.07 37.69
CA ARG A 183 27.60 -15.06 38.64
C ARG A 183 26.87 -16.14 37.84
N ASN A 184 27.35 -17.36 38.02
CA ASN A 184 26.86 -18.59 37.41
C ASN A 184 25.52 -18.99 38.05
N ILE A 185 24.46 -19.21 37.26
CA ILE A 185 23.21 -19.84 37.72
C ILE A 185 22.84 -20.93 36.71
N ASN A 186 23.04 -22.17 37.14
CA ASN A 186 22.45 -23.36 36.54
C ASN A 186 20.98 -23.44 36.96
N SER A 187 20.06 -23.67 36.01
CA SER A 187 18.76 -24.27 36.34
C SER A 187 18.30 -25.22 35.24
N ALA A 188 18.08 -26.44 35.73
CA ALA A 188 17.59 -27.67 35.14
C ALA A 188 16.65 -27.60 33.93
N SER A 189 16.92 -28.57 33.04
CA SER A 189 16.08 -29.12 31.99
C SER A 189 14.86 -29.86 32.55
N THR A 190 13.71 -29.68 31.89
CA THR A 190 12.61 -30.66 31.86
C THR A 190 12.06 -30.77 30.45
N ASN A 191 12.14 -31.97 29.89
CA ASN A 191 11.54 -32.40 28.63
C ASN A 191 10.01 -32.31 28.65
N SER A 192 9.39 -31.91 27.54
CA SER A 192 7.99 -32.25 27.22
C SER A 192 7.78 -32.31 25.71
N MET A 193 6.92 -33.24 25.31
CA MET A 193 6.74 -33.85 24.00
C MET A 193 6.24 -32.92 22.88
N GLY A 194 6.88 -33.05 21.72
CA GLY A 194 6.25 -33.49 20.45
C GLY A 194 4.90 -32.91 20.04
N GLY A 195 4.94 -31.87 19.20
CA GLY A 195 3.84 -31.50 18.31
C GLY A 195 4.41 -31.17 16.93
N ASN A 196 3.97 -31.90 15.91
CA ASN A 196 4.37 -31.71 14.51
C ASN A 196 3.99 -30.31 14.03
N ILE A 197 5.00 -29.47 13.78
CA ILE A 197 4.84 -28.20 13.09
C ILE A 197 5.05 -28.49 11.60
N HIS A 198 4.01 -28.28 10.80
CA HIS A 198 4.12 -28.24 9.34
C HIS A 198 5.08 -27.09 8.98
N HIS A 199 6.26 -27.45 8.50
CA HIS A 199 7.24 -26.54 7.92
C HIS A 199 6.62 -25.91 6.65
N VAL A 200 6.33 -24.62 6.69
CA VAL A 200 6.11 -23.82 5.48
C VAL A 200 7.50 -23.42 5.00
N GLU A 201 8.02 -24.12 3.98
CA GLU A 201 9.32 -23.83 3.38
C GLU A 201 9.16 -22.91 2.16
N ASN A 202 8.75 -21.65 2.37
CA ASN A 202 9.18 -20.51 1.55
C ASN A 202 8.65 -19.21 2.18
N PHE A 203 9.55 -18.38 2.72
CA PHE A 203 9.19 -17.13 3.41
C PHE A 203 9.65 -15.87 2.65
N ASP A 204 10.10 -16.03 1.40
CA ASP A 204 10.26 -14.91 0.48
C ASP A 204 8.88 -14.32 0.04
N ASP A 205 7.76 -14.92 0.47
CA ASP A 205 6.38 -14.59 0.10
C ASP A 205 5.76 -13.32 0.74
N LEU A 206 6.51 -12.45 1.44
CA LEU A 206 5.97 -11.15 1.92
C LEU A 206 5.90 -10.09 0.81
N GLU A 207 5.63 -10.55 -0.39
CA GLU A 207 5.58 -9.76 -1.60
C GLU A 207 4.14 -9.49 -1.96
N PHE A 208 3.94 -8.50 -2.80
CA PHE A 208 2.65 -8.26 -3.41
C PHE A 208 2.89 -7.92 -4.85
N ASP A 209 2.22 -8.67 -5.73
CA ASP A 209 2.41 -8.63 -7.17
C ASP A 209 2.17 -7.21 -7.69
N ASP A 210 3.27 -6.55 -8.02
CA ASP A 210 3.25 -5.27 -8.70
C ASP A 210 3.30 -5.58 -10.19
N ASP A 211 2.11 -5.69 -10.81
CA ASP A 211 1.84 -5.96 -12.23
C ASP A 211 3.12 -5.81 -13.10
N SER A 212 3.62 -6.98 -13.53
CA SER A 212 4.82 -7.17 -14.34
C SER A 212 5.01 -6.07 -15.39
N GLU A 213 6.20 -5.46 -15.44
CA GLU A 213 6.63 -4.54 -16.49
C GLU A 213 6.57 -5.27 -17.86
N SER A 214 5.43 -5.27 -18.54
CA SER A 214 5.34 -5.70 -19.93
C SER A 214 5.97 -4.63 -20.82
N SER A 215 7.28 -4.68 -21.00
CA SER A 215 7.98 -3.89 -22.01
C SER A 215 7.61 -4.41 -23.40
N SER A 216 6.57 -3.84 -24.01
CA SER A 216 6.22 -4.06 -25.40
C SER A 216 7.11 -3.21 -26.31
N ASP A 217 8.30 -3.71 -26.64
CA ASP A 217 9.05 -3.27 -27.82
C ASP A 217 9.00 -4.40 -28.86
N LYS A 218 7.88 -4.50 -29.59
CA LYS A 218 7.84 -5.20 -30.88
C LYS A 218 7.80 -4.17 -31.99
N LYS A 219 8.91 -4.08 -32.72
CA LYS A 219 9.04 -3.30 -33.96
C LYS A 219 8.02 -3.79 -34.99
N GLU A 220 7.20 -2.87 -35.47
CA GLU A 220 6.48 -3.01 -36.74
C GLU A 220 7.49 -3.10 -37.89
N SER A 221 7.32 -4.09 -38.75
CA SER A 221 7.74 -4.02 -40.13
C SER A 221 6.57 -4.49 -40.99
N GLN A 222 6.09 -3.56 -41.80
CA GLN A 222 5.05 -3.76 -42.79
C GLN A 222 5.57 -4.69 -43.91
N THR A 223 4.77 -5.67 -44.31
CA THR A 223 4.68 -6.02 -45.74
C THR A 223 3.30 -6.60 -46.03
N LYS A 224 2.58 -5.90 -46.91
CA LYS A 224 1.33 -6.33 -47.54
C LYS A 224 1.64 -7.45 -48.53
N THR A 225 0.79 -8.47 -48.61
CA THR A 225 0.28 -9.00 -49.89
C THR A 225 -0.98 -9.84 -49.64
N ASN A 226 -2.02 -9.51 -50.41
CA ASN A 226 -3.28 -10.24 -50.52
C ASN A 226 -3.07 -11.53 -51.33
N THR A 227 -3.70 -12.64 -50.90
CA THR A 227 -4.50 -13.52 -51.78
C THR A 227 -5.31 -14.51 -50.91
N ASN A 228 -6.58 -14.66 -51.27
CA ASN A 228 -7.61 -15.55 -50.69
C ASN A 228 -7.89 -16.69 -51.70
N PRO A 229 -8.70 -17.72 -51.38
CA PRO A 229 -8.49 -18.83 -50.44
C PRO A 229 -8.66 -20.20 -51.16
N ILE A 230 -8.47 -21.35 -50.49
CA ILE A 230 -9.18 -22.64 -50.74
C ILE A 230 -8.74 -23.74 -49.72
N ASN A 231 -9.76 -24.34 -49.09
CA ASN A 231 -9.96 -25.69 -48.53
C ASN A 231 -9.15 -26.31 -47.37
N ASN A 232 -9.91 -26.56 -46.28
CA ASN A 232 -10.24 -27.86 -45.66
C ASN A 232 -9.12 -28.81 -45.20
N ASN A 233 -8.95 -28.99 -43.89
CA ASN A 233 -9.51 -30.08 -43.07
C ASN A 233 -8.73 -30.25 -41.75
N ASP A 234 -9.49 -30.61 -40.72
CA ASP A 234 -9.19 -31.51 -39.59
C ASP A 234 -7.90 -31.29 -38.78
N ASP A 235 -8.05 -30.84 -37.53
CA ASP A 235 -7.68 -31.65 -36.35
C ASP A 235 -8.03 -30.88 -35.06
N GLU A 236 -9.14 -31.28 -34.43
CA GLU A 236 -9.47 -30.94 -33.05
C GLU A 236 -8.62 -31.81 -32.11
N ASN A 237 -7.61 -31.20 -31.48
CA ASN A 237 -6.99 -31.71 -30.27
C ASN A 237 -6.81 -30.53 -29.30
N ASP A 238 -7.88 -30.20 -28.59
CA ASP A 238 -7.83 -29.33 -27.42
C ASP A 238 -7.23 -30.12 -26.25
N GLU A 239 -5.90 -30.07 -26.14
CA GLU A 239 -5.20 -30.38 -24.90
C GLU A 239 -5.59 -29.33 -23.86
N ASN A 240 -6.52 -29.73 -23.01
CA ASN A 240 -7.00 -29.00 -21.85
C ASN A 240 -5.84 -28.84 -20.85
N GLN A 241 -5.02 -27.81 -21.04
CA GLN A 241 -4.03 -27.39 -20.06
C GLN A 241 -4.78 -26.87 -18.84
N ASN A 242 -4.86 -27.70 -17.80
CA ASN A 242 -5.20 -27.27 -16.45
C ASN A 242 -4.21 -26.19 -16.03
N VAL A 243 -4.60 -24.93 -16.21
CA VAL A 243 -3.93 -23.78 -15.60
C VAL A 243 -4.22 -23.90 -14.11
N GLU A 244 -3.25 -24.40 -13.34
CA GLU A 244 -3.28 -24.31 -11.88
C GLU A 244 -3.40 -22.83 -11.51
N ILE A 245 -4.56 -22.45 -11.01
CA ILE A 245 -4.81 -21.11 -10.49
C ILE A 245 -3.88 -20.94 -9.29
N PRO A 246 -2.94 -19.97 -9.32
CA PRO A 246 -2.00 -19.77 -8.22
C PRO A 246 -2.77 -19.58 -6.92
N GLN A 247 -2.53 -20.46 -5.96
CA GLN A 247 -3.17 -20.39 -4.67
C GLN A 247 -2.68 -19.15 -3.92
N ASN A 248 -3.66 -18.32 -3.55
CA ASN A 248 -3.58 -17.33 -2.48
C ASN A 248 -2.78 -16.04 -2.80
N ILE A 249 -3.35 -15.19 -3.66
CA ILE A 249 -2.88 -13.80 -3.82
C ILE A 249 -3.05 -13.07 -2.49
N VAL A 250 -1.94 -12.79 -1.81
CA VAL A 250 -1.98 -11.99 -0.59
C VAL A 250 -2.05 -10.51 -0.94
N ILE A 251 -3.08 -9.85 -0.45
CA ILE A 251 -3.33 -8.45 -0.78
C ILE A 251 -2.79 -7.55 0.33
N PRO A 252 -1.88 -6.60 0.01
CA PRO A 252 -1.26 -5.77 1.02
C PRO A 252 -2.28 -4.83 1.68
N ILE A 253 -2.05 -4.54 2.96
CA ILE A 253 -2.86 -3.62 3.76
C ILE A 253 -2.35 -2.21 3.58
N VAL A 254 -3.28 -1.25 3.49
CA VAL A 254 -2.99 0.19 3.59
C VAL A 254 -3.38 0.72 4.98
N TYR A 255 -2.46 1.48 5.58
CA TYR A 255 -2.66 2.21 6.82
C TYR A 255 -2.64 3.71 6.57
N ASP A 256 -3.64 4.42 7.09
CA ASP A 256 -3.69 5.88 7.06
C ASP A 256 -2.89 6.45 8.22
N ILE A 257 -2.01 7.41 7.94
CA ILE A 257 -1.21 8.10 8.95
C ILE A 257 -1.47 9.60 8.87
N ARG A 258 -2.02 10.15 9.95
CA ARG A 258 -2.28 11.59 10.09
C ARG A 258 -1.25 12.24 11.00
N ALA A 259 -0.66 13.34 10.55
CA ALA A 259 0.30 14.13 11.31
C ALA A 259 -0.37 15.41 11.84
N ASP A 260 -0.52 15.53 13.16
CA ASP A 260 -0.93 16.77 13.81
C ASP A 260 0.32 17.56 14.20
N LYS A 261 0.64 18.56 13.38
CA LYS A 261 1.75 19.49 13.60
C LYS A 261 1.20 20.71 14.31
N SER A 262 1.57 20.87 15.57
CA SER A 262 1.22 22.04 16.35
C SER A 262 2.49 22.84 16.65
N VAL A 263 2.44 24.17 16.46
CA VAL A 263 3.58 25.06 16.75
C VAL A 263 3.94 25.05 18.25
N MET A 264 2.94 24.88 19.12
CA MET A 264 3.11 24.95 20.58
C MET A 264 3.12 23.58 21.28
N LYS A 265 2.78 22.50 20.57
CA LYS A 265 2.70 21.14 21.15
C LYS A 265 3.63 20.19 20.41
N CYS A 266 3.96 19.08 21.05
CA CYS A 266 4.70 18.01 20.39
C CYS A 266 3.91 17.46 19.20
N ASN A 267 4.57 17.25 18.07
CA ASN A 267 3.96 16.61 16.89
C ASN A 267 3.37 15.26 17.29
N LYS A 268 2.10 15.07 16.96
CA LYS A 268 1.36 13.82 17.16
C LYS A 268 1.14 13.14 15.81
N TYR A 269 1.25 11.83 15.78
CA TYR A 269 0.95 11.01 14.61
C TYR A 269 -0.05 9.95 14.99
N VAL A 270 -1.00 9.66 14.11
CA VAL A 270 -2.07 8.67 14.38
C VAL A 270 -2.17 7.74 13.19
N MET A 271 -2.03 6.44 13.44
CA MET A 271 -2.22 5.39 12.44
C MET A 271 -3.63 4.80 12.56
N ARG A 272 -4.33 4.69 11.43
CA ARG A 272 -5.66 4.11 11.31
C ARG A 272 -5.69 2.99 10.28
N ARG A 273 -6.63 2.07 10.48
CA ARG A 273 -7.04 1.08 9.48
C ARG A 273 -8.55 1.04 9.47
N ASN A 274 -9.16 1.18 8.30
CA ASN A 274 -10.62 1.20 8.11
C ASN A 274 -11.30 2.21 9.06
N GLY A 275 -10.75 3.42 9.16
CA GLY A 275 -11.24 4.49 10.04
C GLY A 275 -10.95 4.31 11.55
N LYS A 276 -10.57 3.11 12.01
CA LYS A 276 -10.26 2.83 13.41
C LYS A 276 -8.82 3.19 13.76
N VAL A 277 -8.62 3.94 14.84
CA VAL A 277 -7.28 4.24 15.37
C VAL A 277 -6.65 2.99 15.97
N LEU A 278 -5.47 2.63 15.47
CA LEU A 278 -4.70 1.49 15.96
C LEU A 278 -3.59 1.93 16.91
N LEU A 279 -2.79 2.92 16.48
CA LEU A 279 -1.60 3.40 17.18
C LEU A 279 -1.52 4.92 17.13
N SER A 280 -0.91 5.50 18.16
CA SER A 280 -0.59 6.92 18.20
C SER A 280 0.86 7.13 18.63
N ALA A 281 1.50 8.16 18.09
CA ALA A 281 2.87 8.51 18.41
C ALA A 281 3.04 9.99 18.74
N LYS A 282 4.03 10.31 19.57
CA LYS A 282 4.46 11.68 19.86
C LYS A 282 5.97 11.83 19.71
N LYS A 283 6.40 12.93 19.11
CA LYS A 283 7.83 13.27 18.93
C LYS A 283 8.26 14.41 19.85
N LYS A 284 9.41 14.27 20.52
CA LYS A 284 10.11 15.34 21.26
C LYS A 284 11.63 15.13 21.23
N SER A 285 12.40 16.13 20.80
CA SER A 285 13.88 16.17 20.88
C SER A 285 14.60 14.91 20.39
N GLY A 286 14.22 14.39 19.22
CA GLY A 286 14.83 13.18 18.63
C GLY A 286 14.26 11.84 19.15
N LEU A 287 13.36 11.88 20.14
CA LEU A 287 12.64 10.72 20.64
C LEU A 287 11.23 10.68 20.05
N ILE A 288 10.80 9.50 19.58
CA ILE A 288 9.42 9.21 19.23
C ILE A 288 8.96 8.03 20.07
N VAL A 289 7.80 8.16 20.72
CA VAL A 289 7.16 7.06 21.47
C VAL A 289 5.84 6.71 20.80
N ILE A 290 5.53 5.41 20.73
CA ILE A 290 4.32 4.85 20.14
C ILE A 290 3.54 4.11 21.22
N SER A 291 2.23 4.32 21.27
CA SER A 291 1.27 3.64 22.15
C SER A 291 0.10 3.06 21.35
N ARG A 292 -0.56 2.05 21.90
CA ARG A 292 -1.80 1.49 21.34
C ARG A 292 -2.96 2.46 21.56
N GLY A 293 -3.85 2.57 20.58
CA GLY A 293 -5.02 3.43 20.63
C GLY A 293 -4.76 4.91 20.34
N PRO A 294 -5.71 5.80 20.69
CA PRO A 294 -5.67 7.22 20.34
C PRO A 294 -4.75 8.06 21.24
N ASP A 295 -4.38 7.53 22.40
CA ASP A 295 -3.68 8.27 23.44
C ASP A 295 -2.23 7.84 23.57
N VAL A 296 -1.37 8.85 23.71
CA VAL A 296 0.07 8.66 23.90
C VAL A 296 0.59 9.79 24.77
N HIS A 297 1.29 9.44 25.86
CA HIS A 297 1.86 10.39 26.80
C HIS A 297 3.36 10.12 26.94
N LEU A 298 4.19 11.12 26.65
CA LEU A 298 5.65 11.00 26.72
C LEU A 298 6.17 10.65 28.12
N SER A 299 5.46 11.06 29.17
CA SER A 299 5.84 10.82 30.57
C SER A 299 5.47 9.42 31.08
N ILE A 300 4.47 8.76 30.48
CA ILE A 300 3.90 7.51 30.99
C ILE A 300 4.51 6.33 30.23
N LYS A 301 5.59 5.77 30.76
CA LYS A 301 6.34 4.68 30.10
C LYS A 301 5.56 3.37 29.97
N SER A 302 4.64 3.08 30.89
CA SER A 302 3.91 1.80 30.95
C SER A 302 3.00 1.54 29.74
N GLY A 303 2.65 2.58 28.97
CA GLY A 303 1.84 2.46 27.76
C GLY A 303 2.63 2.49 26.45
N HIS A 304 3.96 2.58 26.49
CA HIS A 304 4.79 2.63 25.28
C HIS A 304 5.02 1.23 24.75
N VAL A 305 4.59 0.97 23.51
CA VAL A 305 4.82 -0.31 22.82
C VAL A 305 6.01 -0.26 21.87
N CYS A 306 6.41 0.94 21.46
CA CYS A 306 7.62 1.15 20.67
C CYS A 306 8.27 2.51 20.96
N ARG A 307 9.60 2.54 20.86
CA ARG A 307 10.43 3.72 21.04
C ARG A 307 11.42 3.86 19.89
N ILE A 308 11.42 5.02 19.23
CA ILE A 308 12.37 5.38 18.18
C ILE A 308 13.30 6.47 18.70
N VAL A 309 14.60 6.22 18.67
CA VAL A 309 15.64 7.21 18.95
C VAL A 309 16.29 7.60 17.63
N GLN A 310 16.14 8.87 17.25
CA GLN A 310 16.71 9.38 16.02
C GLN A 310 18.20 9.66 16.18
N GLN A 311 18.98 9.25 15.19
CA GLN A 311 20.39 9.57 15.02
C GLN A 311 20.61 10.20 13.64
N PRO A 312 21.78 10.82 13.37
CA PRO A 312 22.01 11.51 12.11
C PRO A 312 21.93 10.62 10.86
N LEU A 313 22.35 9.36 10.97
CA LEU A 313 22.42 8.41 9.84
C LEU A 313 21.57 7.15 10.04
N TYR A 314 20.92 7.00 11.18
CA TYR A 314 20.07 5.86 11.46
C TYR A 314 19.02 6.18 12.52
N ASN A 315 18.02 5.33 12.68
CA ASN A 315 17.15 5.31 13.84
C ASN A 315 17.32 3.99 14.60
N GLU A 316 17.30 4.06 15.92
CA GLU A 316 17.15 2.88 16.78
C GLU A 316 15.69 2.71 17.16
N ILE A 317 15.06 1.63 16.70
CA ILE A 317 13.67 1.30 16.97
C ILE A 317 13.67 0.14 17.98
N ASN A 318 13.03 0.33 19.14
CA ASN A 318 12.86 -0.71 20.15
C ASN A 318 11.38 -1.07 20.22
N VAL A 319 11.03 -2.30 19.87
CA VAL A 319 9.66 -2.82 19.76
C VAL A 319 9.63 -4.25 20.29
N GLU A 320 8.74 -4.54 21.24
CA GLU A 320 8.47 -5.89 21.75
C GLU A 320 9.72 -6.75 22.06
N GLY A 321 10.74 -6.14 22.68
CA GLY A 321 12.00 -6.83 23.05
C GLY A 321 13.02 -6.94 21.92
N GLN A 322 12.66 -6.54 20.70
CA GLN A 322 13.55 -6.44 19.56
C GLN A 322 14.11 -5.02 19.39
N LYS A 323 15.41 -4.94 19.08
CA LYS A 323 16.08 -3.71 18.62
C LYS A 323 16.28 -3.78 17.11
N ILE A 324 15.65 -2.87 16.38
CA ILE A 324 15.76 -2.71 14.92
C ILE A 324 16.61 -1.47 14.63
N ILE A 325 17.57 -1.61 13.71
CA ILE A 325 18.39 -0.50 13.23
C ILE A 325 17.96 -0.15 11.80
N LEU A 326 17.37 1.04 11.63
CA LEU A 326 17.01 1.58 10.32
C LEU A 326 18.11 2.53 9.87
N LYS A 327 18.81 2.23 8.78
CA LYS A 327 19.92 3.07 8.27
C LYS A 327 19.45 3.90 7.09
N TYR A 328 19.64 5.21 7.18
CA TYR A 328 19.30 6.11 6.09
C TYR A 328 20.30 5.98 4.94
N VAL A 329 19.78 6.06 3.72
CA VAL A 329 20.56 5.97 2.48
C VAL A 329 20.20 7.17 1.61
N ARG A 330 21.21 7.95 1.22
CA ARG A 330 21.04 9.04 0.27
C ARG A 330 21.20 8.51 -1.15
N CYS A 331 20.20 8.71 -1.99
CA CYS A 331 20.29 8.42 -3.42
C CYS A 331 21.18 9.50 -4.06
N SER A 332 22.38 9.14 -4.51
CA SER A 332 23.38 10.07 -5.04
C SER A 332 22.83 10.94 -6.18
N ASN A 333 22.00 10.35 -7.04
CA ASN A 333 21.59 10.98 -8.28
C ASN A 333 20.35 11.88 -8.11
N SER A 334 19.40 11.48 -7.26
CA SER A 334 18.15 12.23 -7.02
C SER A 334 18.21 13.11 -5.77
N GLY A 335 19.21 12.92 -4.91
CA GLY A 335 19.28 13.55 -3.59
C GLY A 335 18.23 13.06 -2.59
N ALA A 336 17.33 12.16 -2.99
CA ALA A 336 16.30 11.59 -2.13
C ALA A 336 16.92 10.81 -0.97
N ILE A 337 16.24 10.79 0.17
CA ILE A 337 16.63 9.99 1.33
C ILE A 337 15.63 8.83 1.42
N SER A 338 16.16 7.62 1.42
CA SER A 338 15.41 6.40 1.74
C SER A 338 16.11 5.68 2.89
N PHE A 339 15.79 4.42 3.15
CA PHE A 339 16.42 3.64 4.20
C PHE A 339 16.46 2.15 3.87
N ARG A 340 17.36 1.45 4.56
CA ARG A 340 17.37 -0.02 4.64
C ARG A 340 17.16 -0.44 6.08
N VAL A 341 16.53 -1.60 6.27
CA VAL A 341 16.20 -2.11 7.60
C VAL A 341 16.21 -3.63 7.61
N SER A 342 16.53 -4.21 8.76
CA SER A 342 16.40 -5.65 9.02
C SER A 342 15.72 -5.88 10.36
N PHE A 343 14.79 -6.82 10.43
CA PHE A 343 14.06 -7.16 11.65
C PHE A 343 13.57 -8.60 11.61
N ASN A 344 13.40 -9.20 12.78
CA ASN A 344 12.84 -10.54 12.90
C ASN A 344 11.31 -10.47 12.80
N HIS A 345 10.76 -11.44 12.09
CA HIS A 345 9.35 -11.67 11.89
C HIS A 345 9.14 -13.18 11.83
N GLU A 346 8.31 -13.72 12.74
CA GLU A 346 8.00 -15.16 12.83
C GLU A 346 9.22 -16.10 12.87
N GLY A 347 10.29 -15.66 13.53
CA GLY A 347 11.54 -16.43 13.66
C GLY A 347 12.54 -16.24 12.51
N THR A 348 12.14 -15.56 11.43
CA THR A 348 13.00 -15.26 10.28
C THR A 348 13.46 -13.81 10.31
N GLN A 349 14.70 -13.55 9.92
CA GLN A 349 15.21 -12.19 9.78
C GLN A 349 14.92 -11.67 8.36
N LEU A 350 14.08 -10.65 8.25
CA LEU A 350 13.77 -9.98 6.99
C LEU A 350 14.78 -8.87 6.69
N PHE A 351 15.08 -8.67 5.41
CA PHE A 351 15.97 -7.61 4.92
C PHE A 351 15.27 -6.79 3.85
N TRP A 352 15.04 -5.51 4.14
CA TRP A 352 14.41 -4.58 3.21
C TRP A 352 15.38 -3.47 2.80
N ASN A 353 15.56 -3.33 1.49
CA ASN A 353 16.45 -2.37 0.86
C ASN A 353 15.65 -1.28 0.15
N PRO A 354 16.20 -0.06 -0.03
CA PRO A 354 15.51 0.99 -0.75
C PRO A 354 15.40 0.67 -2.24
N LYS A 355 14.22 0.89 -2.84
CA LYS A 355 14.05 0.96 -4.29
C LYS A 355 14.55 2.32 -4.77
N TYR A 356 15.57 2.33 -5.62
CA TYR A 356 16.15 3.57 -6.14
C TYR A 356 15.27 4.17 -7.24
N PRO A 357 15.09 5.51 -7.29
CA PRO A 357 14.41 6.16 -8.41
C PRO A 357 15.12 5.89 -9.74
N LYS A 358 14.35 5.57 -10.79
CA LYS A 358 14.85 5.39 -12.16
C LYS A 358 14.88 6.75 -12.87
N VAL A 359 15.90 6.99 -13.70
CA VAL A 359 15.96 8.18 -14.56
C VAL A 359 15.15 7.92 -15.82
N ASN A 360 14.25 8.83 -16.17
CA ASN A 360 13.62 8.82 -17.48
C ASN A 360 14.63 9.33 -18.52
N PRO A 361 15.02 8.52 -19.53
CA PRO A 361 16.05 8.91 -20.49
C PRO A 361 15.61 10.07 -21.40
N LYS A 362 14.31 10.30 -21.57
CA LYS A 362 13.77 11.37 -22.42
C LYS A 362 13.73 12.72 -21.69
N THR A 363 13.36 12.71 -20.41
CA THR A 363 13.16 13.95 -19.63
C THR A 363 14.29 14.24 -18.65
N GLY A 364 15.17 13.28 -18.38
CA GLY A 364 16.19 13.35 -17.32
C GLY A 364 15.61 13.34 -15.90
N GLN A 365 14.29 13.25 -15.73
CA GLN A 365 13.64 13.30 -14.43
C GLN A 365 13.69 11.94 -13.73
N PHE A 366 13.87 11.97 -12.41
CA PHE A 366 13.80 10.78 -11.57
C PHE A 366 12.34 10.45 -11.24
N SER A 367 11.95 9.18 -11.39
CA SER A 367 10.65 8.68 -10.97
C SER A 367 10.80 7.45 -10.06
N LEU A 368 9.86 7.33 -9.12
CA LEU A 368 9.72 6.18 -8.23
C LEU A 368 8.29 5.66 -8.35
N LYS A 369 8.12 4.37 -8.67
CA LYS A 369 6.79 3.75 -8.77
C LYS A 369 6.20 3.61 -7.37
N LEU A 370 5.18 4.40 -7.06
CA LEU A 370 4.55 4.49 -5.74
C LEU A 370 3.08 4.01 -5.73
N SER A 371 2.60 3.45 -6.84
CA SER A 371 1.20 3.02 -7.00
C SER A 371 0.81 1.91 -6.02
N GLY A 372 1.72 0.99 -5.75
CA GLY A 372 1.42 -0.23 -4.99
C GLY A 372 0.30 -1.06 -5.64
N ALA A 373 -0.22 -2.02 -4.90
CA ALA A 373 -1.33 -2.87 -5.33
C ALA A 373 -2.65 -2.08 -5.44
N HIS A 374 -2.80 -1.03 -4.63
CA HIS A 374 -4.03 -0.22 -4.58
C HIS A 374 -4.09 0.88 -5.65
N LYS A 375 -3.02 1.05 -6.44
CA LYS A 375 -2.92 2.05 -7.53
C LYS A 375 -3.22 3.49 -7.07
N HIS A 376 -2.99 3.81 -5.81
CA HIS A 376 -3.16 5.18 -5.29
C HIS A 376 -2.08 6.11 -5.87
N VAL A 377 -2.44 7.37 -6.11
CA VAL A 377 -1.56 8.38 -6.68
C VAL A 377 -1.11 9.35 -5.59
N PRO A 378 0.16 9.28 -5.12
CA PRO A 378 0.64 10.18 -4.09
C PRO A 378 1.06 11.54 -4.63
N VAL A 379 1.17 12.52 -3.74
CA VAL A 379 1.79 13.80 -4.06
C VAL A 379 3.33 13.65 -4.04
N PRO A 380 4.06 14.42 -4.89
CA PRO A 380 5.52 14.46 -4.84
C PRO A 380 6.02 14.83 -3.44
N SER A 381 6.92 14.02 -2.88
CA SER A 381 7.52 14.29 -1.58
C SER A 381 8.85 13.57 -1.40
N ARG A 382 9.79 14.24 -0.73
CA ARG A 382 11.04 13.64 -0.23
C ARG A 382 10.82 12.60 0.87
N ARG A 383 9.58 12.49 1.38
CA ARG A 383 9.17 11.53 2.42
C ARG A 383 8.64 10.21 1.87
N ASN A 384 8.44 10.15 0.54
CA ASN A 384 8.00 8.93 -0.13
C ASN A 384 9.16 7.94 -0.20
N ALA A 385 8.90 6.68 0.13
CA ALA A 385 9.89 5.62 0.02
C ALA A 385 9.23 4.30 -0.37
N VAL A 386 9.97 3.48 -1.09
CA VAL A 386 9.60 2.11 -1.46
C VAL A 386 10.76 1.21 -1.05
N LEU A 387 10.45 0.09 -0.42
CA LEU A 387 11.42 -0.92 -0.06
C LEU A 387 11.16 -2.21 -0.84
N ILE A 388 12.25 -2.93 -1.06
CA ILE A 388 12.30 -4.20 -1.77
C ILE A 388 13.02 -5.25 -0.92
N ASN A 389 12.66 -6.52 -1.09
CA ASN A 389 13.41 -7.64 -0.50
C ASN A 389 14.70 -7.96 -1.29
N SER A 390 15.32 -9.09 -0.97
CA SER A 390 16.49 -9.65 -1.67
C SER A 390 16.21 -9.96 -3.14
N GLU A 391 14.98 -10.32 -3.49
CA GLU A 391 14.58 -10.64 -4.85
C GLU A 391 14.25 -9.39 -5.69
N GLY A 392 14.24 -8.22 -5.06
CA GLY A 392 13.92 -6.95 -5.72
C GLY A 392 12.41 -6.68 -5.84
N ARG A 393 11.56 -7.51 -5.23
CA ARG A 393 10.11 -7.33 -5.21
C ARG A 393 9.70 -6.33 -4.13
N THR A 394 8.65 -5.56 -4.38
CA THR A 394 8.20 -4.50 -3.48
C THR A 394 7.55 -5.10 -2.24
N THR A 395 8.01 -4.71 -1.05
CA THR A 395 7.49 -5.23 0.23
C THR A 395 6.90 -4.16 1.13
N TYR A 396 7.24 -2.90 0.91
CA TYR A 396 6.78 -1.79 1.73
C TYR A 396 6.78 -0.48 0.95
N ILE A 397 5.69 0.28 1.07
CA ILE A 397 5.57 1.61 0.48
C ILE A 397 5.14 2.57 1.59
N VAL A 398 5.76 3.74 1.67
CA VAL A 398 5.25 4.87 2.44
C VAL A 398 5.16 6.08 1.52
N ARG A 399 4.01 6.75 1.51
CA ARG A 399 3.73 7.82 0.56
C ARG A 399 2.92 8.96 1.19
N LYS A 400 3.23 10.20 0.83
CA LYS A 400 2.45 11.41 1.17
C LYS A 400 1.27 11.48 0.21
N MET A 401 0.07 11.51 0.77
CA MET A 401 -1.17 11.56 0.00
C MET A 401 -1.75 12.97 -0.08
N ALA A 402 -1.61 13.74 1.01
CA ALA A 402 -1.97 15.14 1.06
C ALA A 402 -1.15 15.85 2.14
N GLU A 403 -1.47 17.11 2.43
CA GLU A 403 -0.92 17.77 3.60
C GLU A 403 -1.29 16.99 4.86
N ASN A 404 -0.28 16.70 5.71
CA ASN A 404 -0.45 16.00 6.98
C ASN A 404 -1.10 14.60 6.86
N PHE A 405 -1.12 14.01 5.67
CA PHE A 405 -1.67 12.70 5.39
C PHE A 405 -0.68 11.85 4.61
N PHE A 406 -0.37 10.70 5.16
CA PHE A 406 0.50 9.69 4.60
C PHE A 406 -0.21 8.34 4.61
N GLU A 407 0.23 7.44 3.75
CA GLU A 407 -0.15 6.03 3.76
C GLU A 407 1.10 5.17 3.93
N ALA A 408 0.93 4.03 4.60
CA ALA A 408 1.88 2.94 4.56
C ALA A 408 1.18 1.69 4.00
N GLU A 409 1.80 1.03 3.03
CA GLU A 409 1.29 -0.17 2.37
C GLU A 409 2.31 -1.31 2.53
N CYS A 410 1.87 -2.47 3.02
CA CYS A 410 2.74 -3.63 3.23
C CYS A 410 1.94 -4.94 3.33
N HIS A 411 2.64 -6.07 3.36
CA HIS A 411 2.05 -7.39 3.58
C HIS A 411 1.27 -7.45 4.91
N PRO A 412 0.10 -8.14 4.96
CA PRO A 412 -0.78 -8.16 6.12
C PRO A 412 -0.18 -8.71 7.41
N ASP A 413 0.78 -9.63 7.28
CA ASP A 413 1.36 -10.32 8.44
C ASP A 413 2.42 -9.48 9.17
N VAL A 414 2.91 -8.41 8.55
CA VAL A 414 3.88 -7.52 9.22
C VAL A 414 3.20 -6.78 10.37
N ASP A 415 3.79 -6.86 11.56
CA ASP A 415 3.26 -6.21 12.76
C ASP A 415 3.02 -4.70 12.52
N PRO A 416 1.78 -4.19 12.71
CA PRO A 416 1.46 -2.79 12.54
C PRO A 416 2.36 -1.81 13.32
N ILE A 417 2.94 -2.22 14.45
CA ILE A 417 3.88 -1.39 15.23
C ILE A 417 5.18 -1.19 14.45
N ILE A 418 5.69 -2.24 13.80
CA ILE A 418 6.88 -2.16 12.94
C ILE A 418 6.55 -1.27 11.73
N VAL A 419 5.43 -1.54 11.04
CA VAL A 419 4.94 -0.72 9.91
C VAL A 419 4.90 0.76 10.28
N PHE A 420 4.29 1.10 11.42
CA PHE A 420 4.18 2.48 11.86
C PHE A 420 5.54 3.08 12.22
N ALA A 421 6.44 2.34 12.85
CA ALA A 421 7.77 2.82 13.21
C ALA A 421 8.64 3.12 11.97
N LEU A 422 8.55 2.29 10.94
CA LEU A 422 9.20 2.52 9.65
C LEU A 422 8.60 3.75 8.94
N ALA A 423 7.27 3.86 8.92
CA ALA A 423 6.59 5.01 8.33
C ALA A 423 7.00 6.32 9.00
N LEU A 424 7.00 6.37 10.34
CA LEU A 424 7.43 7.54 11.10
C LEU A 424 8.90 7.88 10.83
N SER A 425 9.76 6.88 10.67
CA SER A 425 11.17 7.11 10.31
C SER A 425 11.33 7.76 8.94
N SER A 426 10.47 7.45 7.96
CA SER A 426 10.43 8.13 6.67
C SER A 426 9.86 9.55 6.76
N ILE A 427 8.69 9.68 7.39
CA ILE A 427 7.93 10.94 7.53
C ILE A 427 8.75 11.99 8.27
N VAL A 428 9.42 11.59 9.35
CA VAL A 428 10.24 12.49 10.17
C VAL A 428 11.65 12.63 9.61
N GLY A 429 12.24 11.56 9.06
CA GLY A 429 13.61 11.54 8.54
C GLY A 429 14.68 11.50 9.63
N PRO A 430 15.97 11.60 9.25
CA PRO A 430 17.09 11.60 10.20
C PRO A 430 17.06 12.81 11.14
N SER A 431 17.74 12.73 12.28
CA SER A 431 18.00 13.91 13.10
C SER A 431 19.00 14.81 12.38
N ILE A 432 18.63 16.04 12.06
CA ILE A 432 19.57 17.05 11.61
C ILE A 432 20.24 17.60 12.86
N ASP A 433 21.50 17.26 13.07
CA ASP A 433 22.27 17.84 14.16
C ASP A 433 22.71 19.24 13.73
N TYR A 434 21.98 20.26 14.19
CA TYR A 434 22.27 21.66 13.86
C TYR A 434 23.58 22.16 14.49
N SER A 435 24.18 21.38 15.40
CA SER A 435 25.42 21.72 16.10
C SER A 435 26.68 21.65 15.24
N LEU A 436 26.62 21.06 14.03
CA LEU A 436 27.77 20.95 13.11
C LEU A 436 27.92 22.17 12.17
N HIS A 437 27.05 23.17 12.28
CA HIS A 437 27.07 24.38 11.42
C HIS A 437 27.13 25.70 12.20
N SER A 438 27.30 25.65 13.52
CA SER A 438 27.61 26.78 14.40
C SER A 438 29.02 26.63 14.93
#